data_AF-A0A0X3Q0A8-F1
#
_entry.id   AF-A0A0X3Q0A8-F1
#
_cell.length_a   1.000
_cell.length_b   1.000
_cell.length_c   1.000
_cell.angle_alpha   90.00
_cell.angle_beta   90.00
_cell.angle_gamma   90.00
#
_symmetry.space_group_name_H-M   'P 1'
#
loop_
_entity.id
_entity.type
_entity.pdbx_description
1 polymer ?
#
loop_
_entity_poly.entity_id
_entity_poly.type
_entity_poly.pdbx_seq_one_letter_code
_entity_poly.pdbx_strand_id
1 'polypeptide(L)'
;MKNTVEDFPMADSASSTGTTASTVSTDSETQFCQPVVNAGGINFVCIGGNSSPSGCGTGDRNGSPSSLGVNYNVSEYASEAMSVMFSLFQSGKLTDVTLRVENVKIPCHRIVLTGASPYFRAMFTSGMKEEAVPEISLHYITPLALHRLVHFAYTGQIRVNELNVCEILSAATMLQMSPVVNVCSSFLESQLHVSNALGIQDFANSVGCLSLARKTQAFIDRNFSEIVKHDELVNLSATQFISLIQRDEIHVRTEAEVYNAVIRWVNHDKPSRLVNLLDTLALVRCYALPPAFIRSQIKNCSLLADVPESKQYMEKVLKDLLEHKNIPTKWRADAHAQMVYSAGGYLRYSLSTFEAYCHSTGAWHRLPDLPSPRSGLAACSVRGCVYLVGGRNNNEQGNVDAPHMDSYDPATNSWRTCAPMSVPRNRVAVGVIDDMIYAVGGSTSTTHHKTAEKYDVDLDLWTPIAPMHYPRVGLGVAVVNRLLYAVGGFDGDRRLASVERYNPETDVWVEVASLNRPRSGAGVVGLGHHIYAVGGYDSYSQLRSVERYDSECNVWEYMAHMIHPRSALSASVLNGKIWVFGGYDGNEFLSSVEIYDPSRNIWVERTFMPFGKSGHAVVTSREPMLSV
;
A
#
# COMPACT_ATOMS: atom_id res chain seq x y z
N MET A 1 62.35 -17.81 26.54
CA MET A 1 62.56 -17.94 28.01
C MET A 1 61.38 -18.71 28.59
N LYS A 2 61.63 -19.44 29.69
CA LYS A 2 60.71 -20.19 30.58
C LYS A 2 59.34 -19.52 30.84
N ASN A 3 58.25 -20.15 31.29
CA ASN A 3 57.74 -21.55 31.44
C ASN A 3 56.24 -21.47 31.88
N THR A 4 55.60 -22.63 32.22
CA THR A 4 54.23 -22.91 32.78
C THR A 4 53.16 -23.13 31.69
N VAL A 5 52.56 -24.32 31.43
CA VAL A 5 52.31 -25.59 32.21
C VAL A 5 51.46 -25.33 33.47
N GLU A 6 50.33 -25.98 33.81
CA GLU A 6 49.70 -27.31 33.58
C GLU A 6 48.18 -27.11 33.25
N ASP A 7 47.43 -27.89 32.46
CA ASP A 7 47.05 -29.33 32.43
C ASP A 7 45.95 -29.81 33.44
N PHE A 8 44.77 -30.16 32.87
CA PHE A 8 43.81 -31.28 33.11
C PHE A 8 43.71 -32.03 34.48
N PRO A 9 42.53 -32.63 34.87
CA PRO A 9 41.81 -33.62 34.05
C PRO A 9 40.27 -33.77 34.18
N MET A 10 39.74 -34.72 33.38
CA MET A 10 38.37 -35.27 33.35
C MET A 10 38.18 -36.45 34.34
N ALA A 11 36.92 -36.95 34.41
CA ALA A 11 36.38 -38.19 35.03
C ALA A 11 35.39 -37.91 36.20
N ASP A 12 34.36 -38.72 36.47
CA ASP A 12 34.01 -40.03 35.91
C ASP A 12 32.47 -40.30 35.89
N SER A 13 32.12 -41.44 35.31
CA SER A 13 30.79 -42.03 35.12
C SER A 13 30.19 -42.69 36.36
N ALA A 14 28.85 -42.78 36.40
CA ALA A 14 28.12 -43.86 37.08
C ALA A 14 26.67 -43.98 36.58
N SER A 15 26.22 -45.21 36.35
CA SER A 15 24.83 -45.57 36.01
C SER A 15 24.30 -46.57 37.03
N SER A 16 22.98 -46.66 37.22
CA SER A 16 22.33 -47.89 37.71
C SER A 16 20.78 -47.82 37.70
N THR A 17 20.17 -48.83 37.07
CA THR A 17 18.90 -49.53 37.45
C THR A 17 17.61 -48.69 37.70
N GLY A 18 16.44 -48.98 37.12
CA GLY A 18 15.84 -50.31 36.89
C GLY A 18 15.17 -50.82 38.19
N THR A 19 13.94 -51.34 38.23
CA THR A 19 13.13 -52.01 37.20
C THR A 19 11.68 -52.17 37.69
N THR A 20 10.71 -52.52 36.80
CA THR A 20 9.40 -53.19 37.09
C THR A 20 8.36 -52.43 37.97
N ALA A 21 7.04 -52.65 37.97
CA ALA A 21 6.02 -53.28 37.08
C ALA A 21 4.63 -53.10 37.80
N SER A 22 3.43 -53.22 37.22
CA SER A 22 2.92 -53.32 35.84
C SER A 22 1.37 -53.18 35.85
N THR A 23 0.77 -52.77 34.73
CA THR A 23 -0.62 -53.08 34.27
C THR A 23 -1.79 -53.10 35.29
N VAL A 24 -2.72 -52.15 35.16
CA VAL A 24 -4.15 -52.44 34.83
C VAL A 24 -4.70 -51.28 33.97
N SER A 25 -5.57 -51.61 33.02
CA SER A 25 -6.29 -50.73 32.11
C SER A 25 -7.40 -49.89 32.76
N THR A 26 -7.55 -48.64 32.34
CA THR A 26 -8.87 -47.97 32.20
C THR A 26 -8.82 -46.94 31.07
N ASP A 27 -9.68 -47.10 30.07
CA ASP A 27 -9.99 -46.06 29.09
C ASP A 27 -10.71 -44.89 29.77
N SER A 28 -10.33 -43.65 29.43
CA SER A 28 -11.23 -42.50 29.52
C SER A 28 -10.69 -41.32 28.69
N GLU A 29 -11.16 -41.20 27.46
CA GLU A 29 -11.03 -39.95 26.69
C GLU A 29 -11.77 -38.84 27.45
N THR A 30 -11.09 -37.74 27.78
CA THR A 30 -11.73 -36.60 28.44
C THR A 30 -12.58 -35.82 27.44
N GLN A 31 -13.86 -36.20 27.35
CA GLN A 31 -14.91 -35.43 26.70
C GLN A 31 -14.97 -34.00 27.25
N PHE A 32 -14.82 -33.01 26.36
CA PHE A 32 -15.34 -31.66 26.63
C PHE A 32 -16.83 -31.65 26.31
N CYS A 33 -17.67 -31.51 27.33
CA CYS A 33 -19.12 -31.39 27.17
C CYS A 33 -19.49 -30.10 26.41
N GLN A 34 -19.99 -30.24 25.18
CA GLN A 34 -20.66 -29.16 24.48
C GLN A 34 -22.12 -29.01 24.96
N PRO A 35 -22.69 -27.79 24.93
CA PRO A 35 -24.10 -27.59 25.25
C PRO A 35 -24.99 -28.20 24.17
N VAL A 36 -25.94 -29.03 24.58
CA VAL A 36 -26.97 -29.59 23.69
C VAL A 36 -27.92 -28.49 23.26
N VAL A 37 -27.96 -28.20 21.96
CA VAL A 37 -29.00 -27.38 21.32
C VAL A 37 -29.65 -28.22 20.22
N ASN A 38 -30.96 -28.45 20.33
CA ASN A 38 -31.72 -29.25 19.38
C ASN A 38 -31.75 -28.59 17.99
N ALA A 39 -31.05 -29.16 17.02
CA ALA A 39 -31.10 -28.75 15.62
C ALA A 39 -32.36 -29.28 14.90
N GLY A 40 -33.52 -28.74 15.27
CA GLY A 40 -34.75 -28.90 14.49
C GLY A 40 -34.75 -27.96 13.29
N GLY A 41 -34.17 -28.37 12.16
CA GLY A 41 -34.09 -27.54 10.95
C GLY A 41 -33.90 -28.37 9.67
N ILE A 42 -34.95 -28.45 8.85
CA ILE A 42 -34.92 -29.15 7.57
C ILE A 42 -34.24 -28.25 6.53
N ASN A 43 -33.04 -28.62 6.09
CA ASN A 43 -32.35 -27.94 4.99
C ASN A 43 -32.97 -28.34 3.64
N PHE A 44 -33.52 -27.38 2.91
CA PHE A 44 -33.80 -27.53 1.48
C PHE A 44 -32.60 -27.05 0.66
N VAL A 45 -31.98 -27.97 -0.07
CA VAL A 45 -30.92 -27.65 -1.04
C VAL A 45 -31.56 -27.29 -2.38
N CYS A 46 -31.42 -26.04 -2.81
CA CYS A 46 -31.80 -25.62 -4.16
C CYS A 46 -30.67 -25.94 -5.15
N ILE A 47 -30.85 -26.95 -5.99
CA ILE A 47 -30.00 -27.18 -7.18
C ILE A 47 -30.68 -26.50 -8.38
N GLY A 48 -29.97 -25.58 -9.03
CA GLY A 48 -30.50 -24.80 -10.14
C GLY A 48 -30.35 -25.46 -11.50
N GLY A 49 -31.35 -25.25 -12.36
CA GLY A 49 -31.21 -25.12 -13.82
C GLY A 49 -30.90 -26.37 -14.64
N ASN A 50 -31.87 -26.82 -15.45
CA ASN A 50 -31.62 -26.91 -16.89
C ASN A 50 -32.92 -26.96 -17.71
N SER A 51 -32.81 -26.52 -18.97
CA SER A 51 -33.90 -26.41 -19.93
C SER A 51 -33.89 -27.55 -20.96
N SER A 52 -35.08 -27.92 -21.46
CA SER A 52 -35.41 -28.56 -22.75
C SER A 52 -36.31 -29.82 -22.63
N PRO A 53 -37.18 -30.12 -23.63
CA PRO A 53 -38.33 -31.00 -23.45
C PRO A 53 -38.07 -32.49 -23.77
N SER A 54 -38.98 -33.33 -23.28
CA SER A 54 -38.96 -34.79 -23.29
C SER A 54 -39.40 -35.45 -24.61
N GLY A 55 -38.67 -36.50 -25.01
CA GLY A 55 -39.18 -37.59 -25.86
C GLY A 55 -39.66 -38.79 -25.02
N CYS A 56 -40.55 -39.63 -25.57
CA CYS A 56 -41.28 -40.70 -24.86
C CYS A 56 -40.60 -42.08 -24.95
N GLY A 57 -40.82 -43.00 -23.98
CA GLY A 57 -40.37 -44.40 -24.09
C GLY A 57 -40.40 -45.30 -22.83
N THR A 58 -41.59 -45.79 -22.45
CA THR A 58 -41.93 -47.06 -21.75
C THR A 58 -40.87 -48.05 -21.20
N GLY A 59 -41.09 -48.65 -20.01
CA GLY A 59 -40.51 -49.97 -19.63
C GLY A 59 -40.52 -50.36 -18.14
N ASP A 60 -41.45 -51.20 -17.70
CA ASP A 60 -41.80 -51.61 -16.32
C ASP A 60 -40.73 -52.14 -15.31
N ARG A 61 -40.95 -51.73 -14.04
CA ARG A 61 -40.98 -52.50 -12.75
C ARG A 61 -39.84 -53.47 -12.34
N ASN A 62 -39.26 -53.18 -11.17
CA ASN A 62 -39.42 -54.05 -10.00
C ASN A 62 -39.35 -53.24 -8.69
N GLY A 63 -40.11 -53.63 -7.66
CA GLY A 63 -40.45 -52.71 -6.56
C GLY A 63 -39.81 -53.00 -5.20
N SER A 64 -39.50 -51.92 -4.48
CA SER A 64 -39.44 -51.84 -3.01
C SER A 64 -40.15 -50.55 -2.57
N PRO A 65 -40.89 -50.53 -1.45
CA PRO A 65 -41.80 -49.42 -1.13
C PRO A 65 -41.07 -48.25 -0.47
N SER A 66 -40.26 -47.51 -1.24
CA SER A 66 -39.96 -46.12 -0.92
C SER A 66 -41.23 -45.30 -1.17
N SER A 67 -41.62 -44.47 -0.19
CA SER A 67 -42.78 -43.59 -0.33
C SER A 67 -42.53 -42.59 -1.46
N LEU A 68 -43.16 -42.81 -2.62
CA LEU A 68 -43.15 -41.92 -3.79
C LEU A 68 -43.97 -40.66 -3.51
N GLY A 69 -43.50 -39.84 -2.58
CA GLY A 69 -43.95 -38.48 -2.37
C GLY A 69 -43.45 -37.60 -3.52
N VAL A 70 -44.37 -37.06 -4.31
CA VAL A 70 -44.05 -36.03 -5.30
C VAL A 70 -44.05 -34.68 -4.60
N ASN A 71 -42.87 -34.09 -4.43
CA ASN A 71 -42.74 -32.73 -3.90
C ASN A 71 -43.20 -31.72 -4.96
N TYR A 72 -44.43 -31.22 -4.83
CA TYR A 72 -44.98 -30.17 -5.69
C TYR A 72 -44.63 -28.79 -5.12
N ASN A 73 -43.96 -27.95 -5.92
CA ASN A 73 -43.57 -26.60 -5.54
C ASN A 73 -44.20 -25.57 -6.49
N VAL A 74 -45.05 -24.70 -5.95
CA VAL A 74 -45.65 -23.58 -6.69
C VAL A 74 -44.75 -22.36 -6.51
N SER A 75 -43.98 -22.02 -7.54
CA SER A 75 -42.98 -20.95 -7.51
C SER A 75 -43.54 -19.58 -7.09
N GLU A 76 -44.81 -19.31 -7.39
CA GLU A 76 -45.46 -18.01 -7.17
C GLU A 76 -46.21 -17.93 -5.82
N TYR A 77 -46.37 -19.03 -5.09
CA TYR A 77 -47.19 -19.10 -3.88
C TYR A 77 -46.77 -18.07 -2.81
N ALA A 78 -45.46 -17.89 -2.60
CA ALA A 78 -44.94 -16.92 -1.65
C ALA A 78 -45.23 -15.47 -2.07
N SER A 79 -45.12 -15.15 -3.36
CA SER A 79 -45.44 -13.82 -3.90
C SER A 79 -46.94 -13.52 -3.87
N GLU A 80 -47.80 -14.49 -4.17
CA GLU A 80 -49.26 -14.34 -4.06
C GLU A 80 -49.67 -14.12 -2.59
N ALA A 81 -49.14 -14.91 -1.65
CA ALA A 81 -49.40 -14.74 -0.23
C ALA A 81 -48.95 -13.37 0.30
N MET A 82 -47.79 -12.88 -0.12
CA MET A 82 -47.31 -11.52 0.21
C MET A 82 -48.20 -10.43 -0.40
N SER A 83 -48.69 -10.62 -1.64
CA SER A 83 -49.64 -9.71 -2.29
C SER A 83 -50.96 -9.59 -1.51
N VAL A 84 -51.50 -10.72 -1.03
CA VAL A 84 -52.69 -10.74 -0.17
C VAL A 84 -52.43 -10.01 1.16
N MET A 85 -51.30 -10.28 1.82
CA MET A 85 -50.93 -9.58 3.06
C MET A 85 -50.74 -8.07 2.86
N PHE A 86 -50.23 -7.63 1.69
CA PHE A 86 -50.12 -6.22 1.34
C PHE A 86 -51.48 -5.56 1.13
N SER A 87 -52.43 -6.24 0.48
CA SER A 87 -53.82 -5.74 0.31
C SER A 87 -54.57 -5.63 1.65
N LEU A 88 -54.35 -6.58 2.57
CA LEU A 88 -54.88 -6.51 3.94
C LEU A 88 -54.28 -5.32 4.71
N PHE A 89 -52.97 -5.08 4.59
CA PHE A 89 -52.29 -3.92 5.15
C PHE A 89 -52.86 -2.59 4.61
N GLN A 90 -53.02 -2.47 3.29
CA GLN A 90 -53.62 -1.27 2.66
C GLN A 90 -55.06 -1.00 3.11
N SER A 91 -55.81 -2.04 3.49
CA SER A 91 -57.18 -1.91 4.01
C SER A 91 -57.27 -1.88 5.54
N GLY A 92 -56.14 -1.89 6.26
CA GLY A 92 -56.07 -1.89 7.73
C GLY A 92 -56.68 -3.13 8.39
N LYS A 93 -56.84 -4.24 7.66
CA LYS A 93 -57.48 -5.47 8.14
C LYS A 93 -56.46 -6.42 8.71
N LEU A 94 -56.83 -7.13 9.79
CA LEU A 94 -56.02 -8.12 10.50
C LEU A 94 -54.68 -7.59 11.08
N THR A 95 -54.49 -6.28 11.13
CA THR A 95 -53.32 -5.65 11.75
C THR A 95 -53.34 -5.82 13.27
N ASP A 96 -52.25 -6.31 13.83
CA ASP A 96 -52.06 -6.74 15.23
C ASP A 96 -50.98 -5.93 15.97
N VAL A 97 -50.41 -4.93 15.30
CA VAL A 97 -49.52 -3.91 15.91
C VAL A 97 -49.67 -2.59 15.17
N THR A 98 -49.59 -1.47 15.89
CA THR A 98 -49.50 -0.13 15.30
C THR A 98 -48.15 0.49 15.63
N LEU A 99 -47.35 0.80 14.62
CA LEU A 99 -46.11 1.56 14.80
C LEU A 99 -46.46 3.05 14.88
N ARG A 100 -46.01 3.75 15.92
CA ARG A 100 -46.13 5.20 16.07
C ARG A 100 -44.76 5.85 15.89
N VAL A 101 -44.70 6.87 15.03
CA VAL A 101 -43.56 7.80 14.92
C VAL A 101 -44.14 9.20 14.91
N GLU A 102 -43.73 10.02 15.88
CA GLU A 102 -44.30 11.36 16.10
C GLU A 102 -45.85 11.30 16.16
N ASN A 103 -46.53 12.00 15.24
CA ASN A 103 -47.99 12.03 15.10
C ASN A 103 -48.53 11.02 14.08
N VAL A 104 -47.67 10.23 13.43
CA VAL A 104 -48.06 9.26 12.39
C VAL A 104 -48.20 7.86 13.02
N LYS A 105 -49.31 7.19 12.70
CA LYS A 105 -49.59 5.81 13.11
C LYS A 105 -49.71 4.92 11.88
N ILE A 106 -49.03 3.77 11.90
CA ILE A 106 -49.00 2.80 10.79
C ILE A 106 -49.44 1.44 11.35
N PRO A 107 -50.70 1.01 11.13
CA PRO A 107 -51.18 -0.31 11.52
C PRO A 107 -50.56 -1.38 10.60
N CYS A 108 -49.97 -2.43 11.19
CA CYS A 108 -49.12 -3.43 10.53
C CYS A 108 -49.44 -4.86 11.02
N HIS A 109 -48.85 -5.85 10.35
CA HIS A 109 -48.83 -7.25 10.78
C HIS A 109 -47.46 -7.60 11.41
N ARG A 110 -47.46 -8.08 12.66
CA ARG A 110 -46.25 -8.52 13.40
C ARG A 110 -45.47 -9.57 12.64
N ILE A 111 -46.16 -10.52 12.01
CA ILE A 111 -45.54 -11.64 11.27
C ILE A 111 -44.72 -11.15 10.06
N VAL A 112 -45.21 -10.14 9.32
CA VAL A 112 -44.50 -9.58 8.16
C VAL A 112 -43.27 -8.78 8.61
N LEU A 113 -43.42 -7.95 9.64
CA LEU A 113 -42.30 -7.20 10.23
C LEU A 113 -41.23 -8.14 10.79
N THR A 114 -41.64 -9.23 11.46
CA THR A 114 -40.78 -10.31 11.97
C THR A 114 -39.98 -10.98 10.84
N GLY A 115 -40.63 -11.24 9.70
CA GLY A 115 -39.99 -11.81 8.52
C GLY A 115 -38.92 -10.88 7.94
N ALA A 116 -39.25 -9.59 7.78
CA ALA A 116 -38.39 -8.61 7.12
C ALA A 116 -37.30 -7.98 8.00
N SER A 117 -37.40 -8.06 9.33
CA SER A 117 -36.51 -7.39 10.28
C SER A 117 -36.15 -8.28 11.48
N PRO A 118 -34.85 -8.55 11.72
CA PRO A 118 -34.38 -9.19 12.95
C PRO A 118 -34.69 -8.37 14.22
N TYR A 119 -34.74 -7.03 14.11
CA TYR A 119 -35.10 -6.15 15.23
C TYR A 119 -36.55 -6.38 15.69
N PHE A 120 -37.51 -6.36 14.75
CA PHE A 120 -38.91 -6.66 15.09
C PHE A 120 -39.11 -8.11 15.52
N ARG A 121 -38.37 -9.05 14.93
CA ARG A 121 -38.36 -10.46 15.36
C ARG A 121 -37.95 -10.60 16.82
N ALA A 122 -36.82 -10.00 17.22
CA ALA A 122 -36.41 -9.99 18.61
C ALA A 122 -37.47 -9.34 19.50
N MET A 123 -38.00 -8.17 19.12
CA MET A 123 -39.03 -7.45 19.87
C MET A 123 -40.31 -8.25 20.11
N PHE A 124 -40.74 -9.09 19.16
CA PHE A 124 -42.01 -9.82 19.24
C PHE A 124 -41.90 -11.28 19.71
N THR A 125 -40.70 -11.80 20.00
CA THR A 125 -40.51 -13.21 20.39
C THR A 125 -39.58 -13.43 21.59
N SER A 126 -39.22 -12.39 22.35
CA SER A 126 -38.21 -12.47 23.42
C SER A 126 -38.73 -12.29 24.84
N GLY A 127 -40.05 -12.25 25.06
CA GLY A 127 -40.65 -12.04 26.39
C GLY A 127 -40.53 -10.60 26.90
N MET A 128 -40.19 -9.66 26.02
CA MET A 128 -40.10 -8.22 26.30
C MET A 128 -41.52 -7.63 26.51
N LYS A 129 -41.63 -6.48 27.20
CA LYS A 129 -42.93 -5.85 27.47
C LYS A 129 -43.71 -5.57 26.18
N GLU A 130 -43.00 -5.12 25.15
CA GLU A 130 -43.47 -4.77 23.81
C GLU A 130 -44.15 -5.94 23.08
N GLU A 131 -43.88 -7.18 23.49
CA GLU A 131 -44.53 -8.39 22.93
C GLU A 131 -46.06 -8.30 23.07
N ALA A 132 -46.56 -7.80 24.21
CA ALA A 132 -48.00 -7.68 24.49
C ALA A 132 -48.60 -6.28 24.19
N VAL A 133 -47.79 -5.30 23.76
CA VAL A 133 -48.28 -3.92 23.55
C VAL A 133 -48.85 -3.74 22.12
N PRO A 134 -50.09 -3.26 21.96
CA PRO A 134 -50.70 -3.10 20.63
C PRO A 134 -50.16 -1.91 19.83
N GLU A 135 -49.49 -0.95 20.47
CA GLU A 135 -48.93 0.25 19.85
C GLU A 135 -47.51 0.54 20.31
N ILE A 136 -46.57 0.67 19.36
CA ILE A 136 -45.13 0.73 19.64
C ILE A 136 -44.56 2.05 19.10
N SER A 137 -44.04 2.87 20.01
CA SER A 137 -43.41 4.15 19.68
C SER A 137 -41.96 3.97 19.27
N LEU A 138 -41.65 4.24 18.01
CA LEU A 138 -40.29 4.29 17.48
C LEU A 138 -39.78 5.73 17.52
N HIS A 139 -38.54 5.90 17.98
CA HIS A 139 -37.86 7.19 18.09
C HIS A 139 -36.70 7.25 17.09
N TYR A 140 -36.24 8.46 16.74
CA TYR A 140 -35.09 8.69 15.85
C TYR A 140 -35.23 8.13 14.41
N ILE A 141 -36.46 7.94 13.93
CA ILE A 141 -36.80 7.56 12.55
C ILE A 141 -37.80 8.58 12.01
N THR A 142 -37.69 9.02 10.74
CA THR A 142 -38.69 9.91 10.13
C THR A 142 -39.94 9.11 9.71
N PRO A 143 -41.17 9.68 9.79
CA PRO A 143 -42.38 8.98 9.36
C PRO A 143 -42.31 8.47 7.90
N LEU A 144 -41.66 9.22 7.01
CA LEU A 144 -41.48 8.85 5.60
C LEU A 144 -40.49 7.69 5.43
N ALA A 145 -39.39 7.64 6.18
CA ALA A 145 -38.47 6.51 6.16
C ALA A 145 -39.15 5.24 6.69
N LEU A 146 -39.87 5.33 7.82
CA LEU A 146 -40.61 4.17 8.35
C LEU A 146 -41.65 3.65 7.35
N HIS A 147 -42.46 4.52 6.75
CA HIS A 147 -43.46 4.12 5.76
C HIS A 147 -42.81 3.39 4.56
N ARG A 148 -41.65 3.84 4.09
CA ARG A 148 -40.89 3.17 3.00
C ARG A 148 -40.37 1.79 3.42
N LEU A 149 -39.89 1.65 4.65
CA LEU A 149 -39.38 0.37 5.17
C LEU A 149 -40.51 -0.64 5.45
N VAL A 150 -41.66 -0.18 5.95
CA VAL A 150 -42.86 -1.01 6.07
C VAL A 150 -43.35 -1.43 4.69
N HIS A 151 -43.45 -0.51 3.72
CA HIS A 151 -43.79 -0.85 2.33
C HIS A 151 -42.83 -1.89 1.73
N PHE A 152 -41.52 -1.74 1.95
CA PHE A 152 -40.51 -2.73 1.55
C PHE A 152 -40.75 -4.10 2.21
N ALA A 153 -41.13 -4.16 3.49
CA ALA A 153 -41.41 -5.43 4.18
C ALA A 153 -42.56 -6.24 3.53
N TYR A 154 -43.54 -5.58 2.90
CA TYR A 154 -44.62 -6.26 2.16
C TYR A 154 -44.32 -6.54 0.69
N THR A 155 -43.52 -5.69 0.03
CA THR A 155 -43.38 -5.69 -1.43
C THR A 155 -42.01 -6.14 -1.94
N GLY A 156 -40.99 -6.17 -1.08
CA GLY A 156 -39.59 -6.34 -1.48
C GLY A 156 -39.01 -5.15 -2.28
N GLN A 157 -39.77 -4.07 -2.46
CA GLN A 157 -39.40 -2.93 -3.31
C GLN A 157 -39.17 -1.65 -2.50
N ILE A 158 -38.08 -0.95 -2.79
CA ILE A 158 -37.77 0.36 -2.22
C ILE A 158 -37.12 1.27 -3.27
N ARG A 159 -37.46 2.57 -3.24
CA ARG A 159 -36.91 3.60 -4.13
C ARG A 159 -35.99 4.54 -3.36
N VAL A 160 -34.70 4.42 -3.60
CA VAL A 160 -33.61 5.24 -3.03
C VAL A 160 -33.24 6.37 -4.01
N ASN A 161 -32.93 7.55 -3.49
CA ASN A 161 -32.37 8.70 -4.23
C ASN A 161 -31.59 9.62 -3.27
N GLU A 162 -30.92 10.63 -3.82
CA GLU A 162 -30.11 11.62 -3.08
C GLU A 162 -30.86 12.29 -1.91
N LEU A 163 -32.16 12.57 -2.10
CA LEU A 163 -32.99 13.26 -1.11
C LEU A 163 -33.45 12.37 0.05
N ASN A 164 -33.38 11.03 -0.08
CA ASN A 164 -33.93 10.11 0.92
C ASN A 164 -32.95 9.06 1.44
N VAL A 165 -31.80 8.87 0.79
CA VAL A 165 -30.88 7.77 1.11
C VAL A 165 -30.38 7.82 2.55
N CYS A 166 -30.10 9.01 3.09
CA CYS A 166 -29.59 9.15 4.45
C CYS A 166 -30.64 8.78 5.51
N GLU A 167 -31.89 9.23 5.36
CA GLU A 167 -32.99 8.86 6.27
C GLU A 167 -33.30 7.36 6.20
N ILE A 168 -33.36 6.80 4.99
CA ILE A 168 -33.63 5.38 4.77
C ILE A 168 -32.49 4.52 5.35
N LEU A 169 -31.21 4.86 5.11
CA LEU A 169 -30.08 4.09 5.63
C LEU A 169 -30.03 4.10 7.17
N SER A 170 -30.29 5.26 7.78
CA SER A 170 -30.33 5.39 9.25
C SER A 170 -31.41 4.50 9.85
N ALA A 171 -32.64 4.60 9.32
CA ALA A 171 -33.77 3.79 9.78
C ALA A 171 -33.60 2.29 9.48
N ALA A 172 -33.08 1.93 8.30
CA ALA A 172 -32.85 0.54 7.91
C ALA A 172 -31.76 -0.12 8.76
N THR A 173 -30.71 0.61 9.14
CA THR A 173 -29.65 0.11 10.01
C THR A 173 -30.17 -0.14 11.42
N MET A 174 -30.95 0.82 11.97
CA MET A 174 -31.59 0.68 13.28
C MET A 174 -32.58 -0.49 13.33
N LEU A 175 -33.41 -0.66 12.30
CA LEU A 175 -34.35 -1.77 12.15
C LEU A 175 -33.72 -3.06 11.58
N GLN A 176 -32.39 -3.10 11.44
CA GLN A 176 -31.59 -4.25 11.00
C GLN A 176 -32.03 -4.86 9.64
N MET A 177 -32.55 -4.03 8.72
CA MET A 177 -33.04 -4.45 7.41
C MET A 177 -31.89 -4.51 6.39
N SER A 178 -31.01 -5.51 6.53
CA SER A 178 -29.76 -5.64 5.77
C SER A 178 -29.89 -5.48 4.24
N PRO A 179 -30.92 -5.98 3.53
CA PRO A 179 -31.06 -5.76 2.09
C PRO A 179 -31.17 -4.28 1.72
N VAL A 180 -31.89 -3.49 2.53
CA VAL A 180 -32.04 -2.04 2.31
C VAL A 180 -30.75 -1.31 2.66
N VAL A 181 -30.08 -1.70 3.76
CA VAL A 181 -28.76 -1.16 4.14
C VAL A 181 -27.76 -1.34 2.99
N ASN A 182 -27.74 -2.53 2.37
CA ASN A 182 -26.86 -2.83 1.24
C ASN A 182 -27.19 -1.95 0.01
N VAL A 183 -28.46 -1.81 -0.37
CA VAL A 183 -28.87 -0.96 -1.50
C VAL A 183 -28.52 0.52 -1.26
N CYS A 184 -28.80 1.05 -0.07
CA CYS A 184 -28.46 2.42 0.29
C CYS A 184 -26.94 2.65 0.36
N SER A 185 -26.17 1.67 0.85
CA SER A 185 -24.70 1.74 0.86
C SER A 185 -24.15 1.76 -0.56
N SER A 186 -24.59 0.83 -1.43
CA SER A 186 -24.18 0.80 -2.84
C SER A 186 -24.55 2.07 -3.61
N PHE A 187 -25.69 2.69 -3.27
CA PHE A 187 -26.06 4.00 -3.83
C PHE A 187 -25.05 5.08 -3.42
N LEU A 188 -24.75 5.22 -2.12
CA LEU A 188 -23.78 6.21 -1.65
C LEU A 188 -22.36 5.95 -2.17
N GLU A 189 -21.95 4.69 -2.29
CA GLU A 189 -20.68 4.30 -2.93
C GLU A 189 -20.60 4.77 -4.39
N SER A 190 -21.70 4.65 -5.16
CA SER A 190 -21.77 5.14 -6.54
C SER A 190 -21.72 6.67 -6.69
N GLN A 191 -21.92 7.40 -5.58
CA GLN A 191 -21.93 8.86 -5.53
C GLN A 191 -20.67 9.42 -4.83
N LEU A 192 -19.66 8.60 -4.54
CA LEU A 192 -18.41 9.05 -3.93
C LEU A 192 -17.65 10.00 -4.86
N HIS A 193 -17.38 11.20 -4.34
CA HIS A 193 -16.67 12.26 -5.03
C HIS A 193 -15.72 12.98 -4.05
N VAL A 194 -14.66 13.60 -4.59
CA VAL A 194 -13.66 14.33 -3.80
C VAL A 194 -14.21 15.53 -3.00
N SER A 195 -15.45 15.94 -3.28
CA SER A 195 -16.15 17.03 -2.61
C SER A 195 -17.26 16.61 -1.64
N ASN A 196 -17.52 15.30 -1.48
CA ASN A 196 -18.55 14.78 -0.56
C ASN A 196 -18.07 13.59 0.30
N ALA A 197 -16.85 13.10 0.08
CA ALA A 197 -16.35 11.89 0.71
C ALA A 197 -16.21 12.02 2.23
N LEU A 198 -15.86 13.20 2.75
CA LEU A 198 -15.73 13.43 4.20
C LEU A 198 -17.12 13.41 4.85
N GLY A 199 -18.11 14.08 4.26
CA GLY A 199 -19.50 14.04 4.71
C GLY A 199 -20.10 12.63 4.70
N ILE A 200 -19.85 11.85 3.63
CA ILE A 200 -20.29 10.45 3.55
C ILE A 200 -19.58 9.58 4.61
N GLN A 201 -18.31 9.84 4.92
CA GLN A 201 -17.56 9.11 5.95
C GLN A 201 -18.12 9.36 7.35
N ASP A 202 -18.33 10.62 7.72
CA ASP A 202 -18.91 11.00 9.00
C ASP A 202 -20.33 10.44 9.15
N PHE A 203 -21.14 10.52 8.09
CA PHE A 203 -22.48 9.92 8.06
C PHE A 203 -22.43 8.40 8.23
N ALA A 204 -21.58 7.68 7.48
CA ALA A 204 -21.44 6.23 7.59
C ALA A 204 -20.98 5.79 8.99
N ASN A 205 -20.06 6.54 9.61
CA ASN A 205 -19.60 6.32 10.98
C ASN A 205 -20.72 6.53 12.00
N SER A 206 -21.47 7.64 11.91
CA SER A 206 -22.56 7.98 12.84
C SER A 206 -23.75 7.00 12.79
N VAL A 207 -24.06 6.45 11.62
CA VAL A 207 -25.09 5.39 11.46
C VAL A 207 -24.56 4.00 11.86
N GLY A 208 -23.23 3.83 11.99
CA GLY A 208 -22.60 2.54 12.26
C GLY A 208 -22.51 1.62 11.04
N CYS A 209 -22.62 2.17 9.82
CA CYS A 209 -22.51 1.40 8.58
C CYS A 209 -21.02 1.12 8.23
N LEU A 210 -20.41 0.17 8.95
CA LEU A 210 -18.98 -0.12 8.85
C LEU A 210 -18.50 -0.55 7.45
N SER A 211 -19.38 -1.13 6.62
CA SER A 211 -19.06 -1.49 5.22
C SER A 211 -18.85 -0.26 4.35
N LEU A 212 -19.78 0.69 4.40
CA LEU A 212 -19.69 1.97 3.70
C LEU A 212 -18.50 2.78 4.24
N ALA A 213 -18.39 2.90 5.57
CA ALA A 213 -17.31 3.62 6.24
C ALA A 213 -15.91 3.14 5.86
N ARG A 214 -15.69 1.83 5.64
CA ARG A 214 -14.38 1.31 5.17
C ARG A 214 -14.09 1.65 3.72
N LYS A 215 -15.10 1.59 2.84
CA LYS A 215 -14.94 1.89 1.42
C LYS A 215 -14.73 3.38 1.18
N THR A 216 -15.50 4.23 1.86
CA THR A 216 -15.31 5.68 1.85
C THR A 216 -13.94 6.06 2.41
N GLN A 217 -13.47 5.42 3.49
CA GLN A 217 -12.13 5.70 4.03
C GLN A 217 -11.03 5.35 3.03
N ALA A 218 -11.13 4.19 2.36
CA ALA A 218 -10.19 3.82 1.31
C ALA A 218 -10.23 4.79 0.10
N PHE A 219 -11.39 5.38 -0.21
CA PHE A 219 -11.52 6.44 -1.21
C PHE A 219 -10.87 7.74 -0.74
N ILE A 220 -11.07 8.15 0.52
CA ILE A 220 -10.45 9.34 1.13
C ILE A 220 -8.92 9.20 1.12
N ASP A 221 -8.42 8.07 1.61
CA ASP A 221 -7.01 7.74 1.68
C ASP A 221 -6.33 7.88 0.31
N ARG A 222 -6.96 7.35 -0.75
CA ARG A 222 -6.44 7.40 -2.14
C ARG A 222 -6.48 8.78 -2.78
N ASN A 223 -7.49 9.59 -2.44
CA ASN A 223 -7.76 10.88 -3.11
C ASN A 223 -7.48 12.10 -2.22
N PHE A 224 -6.76 11.92 -1.11
CA PHE A 224 -6.50 12.96 -0.11
C PHE A 224 -5.99 14.27 -0.74
N SER A 225 -5.04 14.19 -1.67
CA SER A 225 -4.47 15.37 -2.39
C SER A 225 -5.52 16.26 -3.06
N GLU A 226 -6.62 15.70 -3.55
CA GLU A 226 -7.72 16.45 -4.16
C GLU A 226 -8.80 16.83 -3.14
N ILE A 227 -9.11 15.94 -2.19
CA ILE A 227 -10.11 16.20 -1.13
C ILE A 227 -9.74 17.43 -0.29
N VAL A 228 -8.45 17.62 0.05
CA VAL A 228 -8.00 18.82 0.79
C VAL A 228 -8.16 20.14 0.01
N LYS A 229 -8.49 20.08 -1.29
CA LYS A 229 -8.82 21.25 -2.12
C LYS A 229 -10.30 21.65 -2.01
N HIS A 230 -11.18 20.80 -1.48
CA HIS A 230 -12.60 21.11 -1.28
C HIS A 230 -12.94 21.64 0.12
N ASP A 231 -14.11 22.26 0.25
CA ASP A 231 -14.51 22.99 1.46
C ASP A 231 -15.02 22.08 2.60
N GLU A 232 -15.31 20.81 2.34
CA GLU A 232 -15.57 19.84 3.43
C GLU A 232 -14.41 19.79 4.44
N LEU A 233 -13.16 19.94 3.97
CA LEU A 233 -11.98 19.94 4.84
C LEU A 233 -12.07 21.03 5.92
N VAL A 234 -12.45 22.25 5.55
CA VAL A 234 -12.45 23.38 6.49
C VAL A 234 -13.61 23.33 7.48
N ASN A 235 -14.64 22.54 7.18
CA ASN A 235 -15.77 22.28 8.07
C ASN A 235 -15.48 21.21 9.14
N LEU A 236 -14.40 20.44 9.01
CA LEU A 236 -14.02 19.43 10.00
C LEU A 236 -13.70 20.07 11.36
N SER A 237 -14.15 19.42 12.44
CA SER A 237 -13.71 19.71 13.79
C SER A 237 -12.23 19.32 14.00
N ALA A 238 -11.60 19.86 15.05
CA ALA A 238 -10.19 19.57 15.35
C ALA A 238 -9.90 18.07 15.50
N THR A 239 -10.80 17.31 16.12
CA THR A 239 -10.66 15.86 16.31
C THR A 239 -10.76 15.09 15.00
N GLN A 240 -11.71 15.45 14.13
CA GLN A 240 -11.83 14.86 12.79
C GLN A 240 -10.62 15.18 11.92
N PHE A 241 -10.19 16.44 11.90
CA PHE A 241 -9.03 16.87 11.11
C PHE A 241 -7.73 16.20 11.56
N ILE A 242 -7.47 16.13 12.87
CA ILE A 242 -6.36 15.36 13.47
C ILE A 242 -6.45 13.88 13.08
N SER A 243 -7.64 13.27 13.20
CA SER A 243 -7.84 11.85 12.88
C SER A 243 -7.60 11.50 11.41
N LEU A 244 -7.77 12.48 10.52
CA LEU A 244 -7.50 12.39 9.09
C LEU A 244 -5.99 12.52 8.79
N ILE A 245 -5.31 13.56 9.28
CA ILE A 245 -3.91 13.81 8.93
C ILE A 245 -2.90 12.89 9.63
N GLN A 246 -3.26 12.26 10.76
CA GLN A 246 -2.38 11.32 11.46
C GLN A 246 -2.15 10.00 10.70
N ARG A 247 -3.06 9.64 9.77
CA ARG A 247 -3.10 8.35 9.07
C ARG A 247 -1.82 8.10 8.28
N ASP A 248 -1.29 6.87 8.35
CA ASP A 248 -0.18 6.46 7.49
C ASP A 248 -0.63 6.22 6.05
N GLU A 249 -1.92 5.93 5.86
CA GLU A 249 -2.53 5.45 4.62
C GLU A 249 -2.97 6.55 3.63
N ILE A 250 -2.72 7.83 3.93
CA ILE A 250 -3.09 8.93 3.02
C ILE A 250 -2.08 9.06 1.88
N HIS A 251 -2.59 9.06 0.66
CA HIS A 251 -1.81 9.14 -0.57
C HIS A 251 -1.58 10.62 -0.92
N VAL A 252 -0.41 11.14 -0.56
CA VAL A 252 0.03 12.51 -0.88
C VAL A 252 1.31 12.49 -1.71
N ARG A 253 1.44 13.27 -2.79
CA ARG A 253 2.66 13.21 -3.63
C ARG A 253 3.89 13.72 -2.87
N THR A 254 3.69 14.71 -2.00
CA THR A 254 4.67 15.22 -1.03
C THR A 254 4.01 15.49 0.32
N GLU A 255 4.77 15.46 1.41
CA GLU A 255 4.26 15.85 2.74
C GLU A 255 3.82 17.32 2.79
N ALA A 256 4.27 18.15 1.84
CA ALA A 256 3.85 19.54 1.70
C ALA A 256 2.34 19.69 1.41
N GLU A 257 1.70 18.67 0.84
CA GLU A 257 0.23 18.64 0.67
C GLU A 257 -0.49 18.56 2.02
N VAL A 258 0.02 17.75 2.96
CA VAL A 258 -0.52 17.66 4.33
C VAL A 258 -0.28 18.96 5.09
N TYR A 259 0.94 19.53 4.97
CA TYR A 259 1.26 20.84 5.54
C TYR A 259 0.29 21.93 5.03
N ASN A 260 0.08 22.01 3.72
CA ASN A 260 -0.82 22.99 3.11
C ASN A 260 -2.28 22.78 3.55
N ALA A 261 -2.71 21.54 3.77
CA ALA A 261 -4.03 21.22 4.34
C ALA A 261 -4.17 21.76 5.78
N VAL A 262 -3.15 21.59 6.64
CA VAL A 262 -3.10 22.17 8.00
C VAL A 262 -3.21 23.70 7.93
N ILE A 263 -2.37 24.33 7.11
CA ILE A 263 -2.38 25.79 6.96
C ILE A 263 -3.73 26.30 6.44
N ARG A 264 -4.39 25.62 5.50
CA ARG A 264 -5.75 26.00 5.06
C ARG A 264 -6.76 25.86 6.20
N TRP A 265 -6.78 24.72 6.88
CA TRP A 265 -7.74 24.43 7.95
C TRP A 265 -7.64 25.42 9.11
N VAL A 266 -6.41 25.78 9.54
CA VAL A 266 -6.20 26.81 10.57
C VAL A 266 -6.53 28.22 10.05
N ASN A 267 -6.19 28.57 8.80
CA ASN A 267 -6.52 29.90 8.26
C ASN A 267 -8.03 30.19 8.17
N HIS A 268 -8.87 29.16 8.02
CA HIS A 268 -10.33 29.32 7.91
C HIS A 268 -10.99 29.84 9.19
N ASP A 269 -10.51 29.39 10.35
CA ASP A 269 -11.00 29.84 11.66
C ASP A 269 -9.81 30.03 12.62
N LYS A 270 -8.99 31.06 12.32
CA LYS A 270 -7.77 31.35 13.09
C LYS A 270 -8.02 31.48 14.60
N PRO A 271 -9.03 32.23 15.08
CA PRO A 271 -9.19 32.48 16.50
C PRO A 271 -9.40 31.20 17.32
N SER A 272 -10.10 30.19 16.77
CA SER A 272 -10.33 28.93 17.46
C SER A 272 -9.25 27.88 17.19
N ARG A 273 -8.62 27.88 15.99
CA ARG A 273 -7.73 26.80 15.53
C ARG A 273 -6.23 27.08 15.70
N LEU A 274 -5.81 28.32 15.96
CA LEU A 274 -4.39 28.65 16.21
C LEU A 274 -3.79 27.81 17.34
N VAL A 275 -4.57 27.49 18.38
CA VAL A 275 -4.14 26.64 19.50
C VAL A 275 -3.78 25.21 19.08
N ASN A 276 -4.32 24.72 17.95
CA ASN A 276 -4.03 23.38 17.42
C ASN A 276 -2.88 23.37 16.40
N LEU A 277 -2.27 24.53 16.08
CA LEU A 277 -1.26 24.61 15.02
C LEU A 277 -0.03 23.76 15.33
N LEU A 278 0.48 23.80 16.56
CA LEU A 278 1.65 23.00 16.95
C LEU A 278 1.35 21.49 16.90
N ASP A 279 0.21 21.06 17.45
CA ASP A 279 -0.19 19.65 17.47
C ASP A 279 -0.41 19.11 16.06
N THR A 280 -1.07 19.88 15.19
CA THR A 280 -1.30 19.48 13.79
C THR A 280 -0.01 19.49 12.97
N LEU A 281 0.93 20.42 13.22
CA LEU A 281 2.26 20.40 12.61
C LEU A 281 3.14 19.25 13.11
N ALA A 282 2.95 18.76 14.35
CA ALA A 282 3.65 17.57 14.83
C ALA A 282 3.15 16.26 14.17
N LEU A 283 1.94 16.27 13.61
CA LEU A 283 1.38 15.17 12.80
C LEU A 283 1.74 15.26 11.31
N VAL A 284 2.18 16.43 10.86
CA VAL A 284 2.92 16.58 9.60
C VAL A 284 4.32 16.02 9.82
N ARG A 285 4.78 15.16 8.91
CA ARG A 285 6.12 14.56 8.98
C ARG A 285 7.15 15.59 8.51
N CYS A 286 7.39 16.64 9.29
CA CYS A 286 8.20 17.78 8.83
C CYS A 286 9.64 17.40 8.43
N TYR A 287 10.20 16.30 8.95
CA TYR A 287 11.48 15.73 8.49
C TYR A 287 11.45 15.13 7.07
N ALA A 288 10.26 14.90 6.51
CA ALA A 288 10.03 14.51 5.12
C ALA A 288 9.83 15.72 4.17
N LEU A 289 9.84 16.96 4.68
CA LEU A 289 9.74 18.17 3.86
C LEU A 289 11.14 18.63 3.39
N PRO A 290 11.30 19.09 2.13
CA PRO A 290 12.53 19.70 1.67
C PRO A 290 12.93 20.93 2.51
N PRO A 291 14.20 21.11 2.92
CA PRO A 291 14.66 22.29 3.65
C PRO A 291 14.39 23.62 2.94
N ALA A 292 14.39 23.64 1.60
CA ALA A 292 14.01 24.82 0.82
C ALA A 292 12.54 25.21 1.05
N PHE A 293 11.63 24.23 1.12
CA PHE A 293 10.23 24.44 1.47
C PHE A 293 10.10 24.96 2.90
N ILE A 294 10.71 24.29 3.88
CA ILE A 294 10.67 24.68 5.30
C ILE A 294 11.18 26.13 5.48
N ARG A 295 12.34 26.46 4.87
CA ARG A 295 12.94 27.81 4.92
C ARG A 295 12.02 28.88 4.31
N SER A 296 11.30 28.54 3.24
CA SER A 296 10.28 29.42 2.65
C SER A 296 9.10 29.63 3.61
N GLN A 297 8.59 28.56 4.22
CA GLN A 297 7.46 28.65 5.16
C GLN A 297 7.79 29.45 6.42
N ILE A 298 8.95 29.23 7.05
CA ILE A 298 9.40 30.00 8.22
C ILE A 298 9.49 31.51 7.93
N LYS A 299 9.82 31.88 6.68
CA LYS A 299 9.91 33.28 6.25
C LYS A 299 8.56 33.90 5.88
N ASN A 300 7.69 33.13 5.22
CA ASN A 300 6.53 33.67 4.50
C ASN A 300 5.16 33.33 5.14
N CYS A 301 5.09 32.35 6.05
CA CYS A 301 3.84 31.91 6.66
C CYS A 301 3.48 32.77 7.89
N SER A 302 2.39 33.53 7.81
CA SER A 302 1.92 34.37 8.93
C SER A 302 1.55 33.58 10.18
N LEU A 303 0.95 32.39 10.02
CA LEU A 303 0.57 31.54 11.18
C LEU A 303 1.78 31.13 12.04
N LEU A 304 2.97 30.99 11.44
CA LEU A 304 4.21 30.73 12.19
C LEU A 304 4.76 31.99 12.89
N ALA A 305 4.40 33.18 12.43
CA ALA A 305 4.69 34.42 13.17
C ALA A 305 3.75 34.59 14.38
N ASP A 306 2.50 34.14 14.25
CA ASP A 306 1.47 34.21 15.30
C ASP A 306 1.69 33.18 16.44
N VAL A 307 2.37 32.05 16.17
CA VAL A 307 2.66 30.98 17.16
C VAL A 307 4.17 30.68 17.23
N PRO A 308 4.93 31.31 18.16
CA PRO A 308 6.38 31.17 18.26
C PRO A 308 6.88 29.73 18.43
N GLU A 309 6.14 28.89 19.15
CA GLU A 309 6.47 27.49 19.42
C GLU A 309 6.46 26.66 18.13
N SER A 310 5.47 26.88 17.26
CA SER A 310 5.35 26.25 15.94
C SER A 310 6.51 26.65 15.02
N LYS A 311 6.95 27.91 15.09
CA LYS A 311 8.12 28.39 14.35
C LYS A 311 9.42 27.77 14.87
N GLN A 312 9.62 27.75 16.19
CA GLN A 312 10.80 27.11 16.81
C GLN A 312 10.88 25.62 16.48
N TYR A 313 9.74 24.91 16.43
CA TYR A 313 9.67 23.53 15.95
C TYR A 313 10.17 23.39 14.51
N MET A 314 9.67 24.21 13.58
CA MET A 314 10.10 24.19 12.17
C MET A 314 11.58 24.58 12.00
N GLU A 315 12.07 25.56 12.78
CA GLU A 315 13.49 25.96 12.80
C GLU A 315 14.39 24.83 13.32
N LYS A 316 13.95 24.10 14.35
CA LYS A 316 14.65 22.91 14.85
C LYS A 316 14.72 21.82 13.78
N VAL A 317 13.58 21.48 13.15
CA VAL A 317 13.53 20.48 12.07
C VAL A 317 14.48 20.89 10.93
N LEU A 318 14.44 22.16 10.51
CA LEU A 318 15.34 22.68 9.48
C LEU A 318 16.82 22.51 9.88
N LYS A 319 17.18 22.87 11.11
CA LYS A 319 18.54 22.72 11.62
C LYS A 319 18.98 21.25 11.61
N ASP A 320 18.14 20.36 12.14
CA ASP A 320 18.44 18.94 12.24
C ASP A 320 18.62 18.28 10.85
N LEU A 321 17.85 18.70 9.83
CA LEU A 321 18.01 18.27 8.44
C LEU A 321 19.30 18.80 7.80
N LEU A 322 19.66 20.07 8.03
CA LEU A 322 20.90 20.67 7.50
C LEU A 322 22.17 20.13 8.19
N GLU A 323 22.05 19.69 9.44
CA GLU A 323 23.09 18.97 10.19
C GLU A 323 23.15 17.47 9.83
N HIS A 324 22.34 17.00 8.87
CA HIS A 324 22.29 15.62 8.37
C HIS A 324 22.08 14.57 9.48
N LYS A 325 21.25 14.90 10.49
CA LYS A 325 21.02 14.00 11.63
C LYS A 325 20.21 12.77 11.25
N ASN A 326 20.62 11.64 11.81
CA ASN A 326 19.93 10.37 11.75
C ASN A 326 18.65 10.40 12.61
N ILE A 327 17.53 10.81 12.01
CA ILE A 327 16.24 10.92 12.68
C ILE A 327 15.26 9.91 12.08
N PRO A 328 14.85 8.87 12.84
CA PRO A 328 13.89 7.87 12.39
C PRO A 328 12.57 8.52 11.97
N THR A 329 12.36 8.62 10.66
CA THR A 329 11.15 9.21 10.05
C THR A 329 10.36 8.09 9.39
N LYS A 330 9.11 7.91 9.80
CA LYS A 330 8.17 6.98 9.16
C LYS A 330 7.52 7.67 7.96
N TRP A 331 7.73 7.19 6.74
CA TRP A 331 7.22 7.85 5.53
C TRP A 331 5.79 7.37 5.20
N ARG A 332 4.92 8.25 4.68
CA ARG A 332 3.59 7.82 4.17
C ARG A 332 3.71 6.93 2.94
N ALA A 333 4.77 7.16 2.14
CA ALA A 333 5.08 6.36 0.96
C ALA A 333 5.30 4.86 1.29
N ASP A 334 5.77 4.53 2.49
CA ASP A 334 6.03 3.13 2.90
C ASP A 334 4.75 2.28 2.97
N ALA A 335 3.57 2.90 3.10
CA ALA A 335 2.27 2.19 3.05
C ALA A 335 1.80 1.86 1.63
N HIS A 336 2.34 2.55 0.60
CA HIS A 336 1.78 2.58 -0.76
C HIS A 336 2.76 2.30 -1.89
N ALA A 337 4.06 2.18 -1.61
CA ALA A 337 5.06 1.72 -2.57
C ALA A 337 4.95 0.20 -2.81
N GLN A 338 3.78 -0.30 -3.20
CA GLN A 338 3.49 -1.73 -3.36
C GLN A 338 3.95 -2.31 -4.71
N MET A 339 4.40 -1.46 -5.63
CA MET A 339 4.88 -1.86 -6.95
C MET A 339 6.39 -1.72 -7.07
N VAL A 340 7.02 -2.74 -7.67
CA VAL A 340 8.40 -2.66 -8.17
C VAL A 340 8.35 -2.55 -9.69
N TYR A 341 8.81 -1.42 -10.23
CA TYR A 341 8.93 -1.19 -11.66
C TYR A 341 10.28 -1.70 -12.16
N SER A 342 10.29 -2.43 -13.29
CA SER A 342 11.46 -2.97 -13.97
C SER A 342 11.48 -2.46 -15.42
N ALA A 343 12.52 -1.71 -15.77
CA ALA A 343 12.59 -0.94 -17.01
C ALA A 343 13.83 -1.28 -17.85
N GLY A 344 13.59 -1.55 -19.13
CA GLY A 344 14.61 -1.86 -20.12
C GLY A 344 15.44 -3.09 -19.74
N GLY A 345 16.75 -3.00 -20.01
CA GLY A 345 17.72 -4.06 -19.77
C GLY A 345 18.39 -4.55 -21.04
N TYR A 346 19.21 -5.59 -20.90
CA TYR A 346 19.94 -6.24 -21.96
C TYR A 346 19.70 -7.75 -21.94
N LEU A 347 19.33 -8.28 -23.11
CA LEU A 347 19.29 -9.70 -23.43
C LEU A 347 19.60 -9.83 -24.93
N ARG A 348 20.88 -10.01 -25.27
CA ARG A 348 21.46 -9.95 -26.64
C ARG A 348 21.42 -8.55 -27.30
N TYR A 349 20.33 -7.82 -27.11
CA TYR A 349 20.16 -6.41 -27.48
C TYR A 349 19.50 -5.64 -26.32
N SER A 350 19.48 -4.31 -26.41
CA SER A 350 18.79 -3.45 -25.43
C SER A 350 17.28 -3.52 -25.56
N LEU A 351 16.58 -3.54 -24.44
CA LEU A 351 15.16 -3.82 -24.36
C LEU A 351 14.32 -2.54 -24.14
N SER A 352 13.12 -2.51 -24.73
CA SER A 352 12.06 -1.51 -24.46
C SER A 352 11.13 -1.92 -23.31
N THR A 353 11.36 -3.09 -22.71
CA THR A 353 10.41 -3.75 -21.82
C THR A 353 10.17 -2.99 -20.53
N PHE A 354 8.91 -2.67 -20.22
CA PHE A 354 8.51 -2.05 -18.96
C PHE A 354 7.49 -2.92 -18.22
N GLU A 355 7.78 -3.27 -16.99
CA GLU A 355 7.05 -4.30 -16.23
C GLU A 355 6.91 -3.84 -14.78
N ALA A 356 5.79 -4.15 -14.12
CA ALA A 356 5.61 -3.82 -12.71
C ALA A 356 5.16 -5.05 -11.91
N TYR A 357 5.88 -5.37 -10.85
CA TYR A 357 5.56 -6.44 -9.91
C TYR A 357 4.72 -5.89 -8.75
N CYS A 358 3.54 -6.46 -8.54
CA CYS A 358 2.64 -6.12 -7.46
C CYS A 358 2.92 -7.03 -6.24
N HIS A 359 3.33 -6.44 -5.13
CA HIS A 359 3.68 -7.21 -3.93
C HIS A 359 2.47 -7.89 -3.27
N SER A 360 1.30 -7.26 -3.31
CA SER A 360 0.08 -7.75 -2.64
C SER A 360 -0.58 -8.92 -3.39
N THR A 361 -0.45 -8.98 -4.72
CA THR A 361 -0.97 -10.08 -5.55
C THR A 361 0.11 -11.10 -5.94
N GLY A 362 1.38 -10.73 -5.89
CA GLY A 362 2.51 -11.54 -6.37
C GLY A 362 2.65 -11.60 -7.89
N ALA A 363 1.92 -10.79 -8.65
CA ALA A 363 1.87 -10.82 -10.11
C ALA A 363 2.79 -9.78 -10.77
N TRP A 364 3.28 -10.10 -11.97
CA TRP A 364 3.92 -9.14 -12.88
C TRP A 364 2.91 -8.65 -13.93
N HIS A 365 2.89 -7.35 -14.17
CA HIS A 365 2.04 -6.67 -15.15
C HIS A 365 2.90 -6.03 -16.24
N ARG A 366 2.50 -6.17 -17.50
CA ARG A 366 3.12 -5.46 -18.63
C ARG A 366 2.60 -4.04 -18.69
N LEU A 367 3.50 -3.07 -18.81
CA LEU A 367 3.22 -1.65 -18.97
C LEU A 367 3.65 -1.16 -20.38
N PRO A 368 3.29 0.07 -20.78
CA PRO A 368 3.71 0.64 -22.05
C PRO A 368 5.23 0.66 -22.20
N ASP A 369 5.72 0.16 -23.32
CA ASP A 369 7.14 0.10 -23.65
C ASP A 369 7.84 1.46 -23.54
N LEU A 370 9.12 1.44 -23.17
CA LEU A 370 9.98 2.62 -23.12
C LEU A 370 9.99 3.33 -24.49
N PRO A 371 10.01 4.69 -24.54
CA PRO A 371 10.14 5.44 -25.79
C PRO A 371 11.39 5.08 -26.62
N SER A 372 12.40 4.49 -25.99
CA SER A 372 13.59 3.94 -26.65
C SER A 372 14.13 2.71 -25.90
N PRO A 373 14.55 1.63 -26.59
CA PRO A 373 15.17 0.48 -25.94
C PRO A 373 16.51 0.85 -25.30
N ARG A 374 16.71 0.55 -24.01
CA ARG A 374 17.89 1.00 -23.25
C ARG A 374 18.36 -0.02 -22.22
N SER A 375 19.67 -0.09 -22.04
CA SER A 375 20.38 -0.89 -21.01
C SER A 375 21.43 -0.02 -20.31
N GLY A 376 21.81 -0.36 -19.08
CA GLY A 376 22.71 0.47 -18.27
C GLY A 376 22.11 1.82 -17.86
N LEU A 377 20.79 1.95 -17.94
CA LEU A 377 20.01 3.06 -17.40
C LEU A 377 19.83 2.91 -15.87
N ALA A 378 19.50 4.00 -15.20
CA ALA A 378 19.06 4.00 -13.80
C ALA A 378 17.61 4.46 -13.69
N ALA A 379 16.94 4.09 -12.59
CA ALA A 379 15.57 4.52 -12.30
C ALA A 379 15.49 5.14 -10.90
N CYS A 380 14.61 6.13 -10.77
CA CYS A 380 14.22 6.69 -9.48
C CYS A 380 12.74 7.07 -9.49
N SER A 381 12.19 7.32 -8.31
CA SER A 381 10.80 7.74 -8.13
C SER A 381 10.79 9.08 -7.42
N VAL A 382 10.10 10.06 -8.01
CA VAL A 382 9.89 11.39 -7.43
C VAL A 382 8.40 11.70 -7.50
N ARG A 383 7.79 12.06 -6.37
CA ARG A 383 6.37 12.43 -6.26
C ARG A 383 5.36 11.38 -6.80
N GLY A 384 5.79 10.13 -6.93
CA GLY A 384 5.01 9.01 -7.47
C GLY A 384 5.25 8.70 -8.95
N CYS A 385 5.96 9.56 -9.69
CA CYS A 385 6.35 9.31 -11.07
C CYS A 385 7.68 8.55 -11.15
N VAL A 386 7.81 7.67 -12.14
CA VAL A 386 9.03 6.88 -12.40
C VAL A 386 9.89 7.63 -13.43
N TYR A 387 11.17 7.85 -13.15
CA TYR A 387 12.11 8.51 -14.06
C TYR A 387 13.21 7.55 -14.49
N LEU A 388 13.48 7.48 -15.79
CA LEU A 388 14.51 6.63 -16.40
C LEU A 388 15.64 7.49 -16.99
N VAL A 389 16.82 7.38 -16.40
CA VAL A 389 17.96 8.25 -16.66
C VAL A 389 19.06 7.51 -17.44
N GLY A 390 19.49 8.11 -18.55
CA GLY A 390 20.66 7.67 -19.31
C GLY A 390 20.54 6.27 -19.93
N GLY A 391 21.63 5.51 -19.86
CA GLY A 391 21.77 4.20 -20.52
C GLY A 391 22.19 4.29 -21.98
N ARG A 392 22.26 3.12 -22.62
CA ARG A 392 22.68 2.91 -24.00
C ARG A 392 21.71 1.97 -24.71
N ASN A 393 21.35 2.32 -25.94
CA ASN A 393 20.70 1.42 -26.89
C ASN A 393 21.78 0.66 -27.67
N ASN A 394 21.94 -0.63 -27.38
CA ASN A 394 22.79 -1.55 -28.13
C ASN A 394 21.90 -2.39 -29.06
N ASN A 395 22.12 -2.28 -30.37
CA ASN A 395 21.44 -3.08 -31.39
C ASN A 395 22.40 -3.44 -32.54
N GLU A 396 21.93 -4.23 -33.52
CA GLU A 396 22.76 -4.70 -34.64
C GLU A 396 23.28 -3.59 -35.56
N GLN A 397 22.65 -2.41 -35.54
CA GLN A 397 23.03 -1.26 -36.38
C GLN A 397 24.05 -0.35 -35.68
N GLY A 398 24.17 -0.43 -34.35
CA GLY A 398 25.15 0.32 -33.57
C GLY A 398 24.78 0.53 -32.11
N ASN A 399 25.64 1.27 -31.43
CA ASN A 399 25.51 1.61 -30.02
C ASN A 399 25.30 3.12 -29.87
N VAL A 400 24.18 3.53 -29.27
CA VAL A 400 23.83 4.95 -29.04
C VAL A 400 23.63 5.20 -27.55
N ASP A 401 24.45 6.07 -26.97
CA ASP A 401 24.26 6.55 -25.60
C ASP A 401 23.09 7.54 -25.55
N ALA A 402 22.17 7.37 -24.60
CA ALA A 402 20.98 8.21 -24.46
C ALA A 402 21.26 9.46 -23.60
N PRO A 403 21.10 10.69 -24.14
CA PRO A 403 21.15 11.92 -23.35
C PRO A 403 19.83 12.21 -22.62
N HIS A 404 18.70 11.69 -23.13
CA HIS A 404 17.37 12.00 -22.64
C HIS A 404 16.96 11.18 -21.42
N MET A 405 16.18 11.82 -20.56
CA MET A 405 15.45 11.19 -19.47
C MET A 405 13.99 11.03 -19.89
N ASP A 406 13.39 9.88 -19.58
CA ASP A 406 11.95 9.66 -19.79
C ASP A 406 11.27 9.50 -18.43
N SER A 407 10.16 10.21 -18.21
CA SER A 407 9.31 10.05 -17.03
C SER A 407 8.02 9.32 -17.39
N TYR A 408 7.55 8.45 -16.51
CA TYR A 408 6.26 7.76 -16.58
C TYR A 408 5.41 8.17 -15.39
N ASP A 409 4.19 8.65 -15.63
CA ASP A 409 3.20 8.90 -14.59
C ASP A 409 2.26 7.68 -14.49
N PRO A 410 2.30 6.90 -13.39
CA PRO A 410 1.40 5.77 -13.18
C PRO A 410 -0.09 6.17 -13.14
N ALA A 411 -0.42 7.43 -12.85
CA ALA A 411 -1.81 7.89 -12.82
C ALA A 411 -2.43 8.07 -14.21
N THR A 412 -1.61 8.36 -15.24
CA THR A 412 -2.05 8.51 -16.64
C THR A 412 -1.60 7.37 -17.55
N ASN A 413 -0.79 6.44 -17.03
CA ASN A 413 -0.20 5.32 -17.76
C ASN A 413 0.54 5.79 -19.05
N SER A 414 1.28 6.89 -18.96
CA SER A 414 1.90 7.54 -20.12
C SER A 414 3.33 7.98 -19.88
N TRP A 415 4.14 7.94 -20.95
CA TRP A 415 5.51 8.45 -20.98
C TRP A 415 5.57 9.92 -21.41
N ARG A 416 6.53 10.65 -20.85
CA ARG A 416 6.94 12.02 -21.23
C ARG A 416 8.46 12.09 -21.24
N THR A 417 9.06 12.47 -22.36
CA THR A 417 10.50 12.79 -22.40
C THR A 417 10.74 14.15 -21.73
N CYS A 418 11.72 14.18 -20.82
CA CYS A 418 12.15 15.36 -20.07
C CYS A 418 13.40 15.98 -20.72
N ALA A 419 13.87 17.11 -20.20
CA ALA A 419 15.11 17.73 -20.66
C ALA A 419 16.30 16.76 -20.61
N PRO A 420 17.18 16.77 -21.62
CA PRO A 420 18.35 15.91 -21.67
C PRO A 420 19.43 16.38 -20.69
N MET A 421 20.22 15.43 -20.20
CA MET A 421 21.43 15.71 -19.45
C MET A 421 22.47 16.43 -20.30
N SER A 422 23.40 17.14 -19.66
CA SER A 422 24.52 17.84 -20.30
C SER A 422 25.41 16.91 -21.14
N VAL A 423 25.50 15.63 -20.75
CA VAL A 423 26.19 14.55 -21.47
C VAL A 423 25.38 13.25 -21.42
N PRO A 424 25.42 12.38 -22.44
CA PRO A 424 24.86 11.03 -22.35
C PRO A 424 25.58 10.17 -21.31
N ARG A 425 24.86 9.40 -20.49
CA ARG A 425 25.47 8.61 -19.40
C ARG A 425 25.01 7.15 -19.42
N ASN A 426 25.82 6.26 -19.98
CA ASN A 426 25.64 4.81 -19.86
C ASN A 426 26.25 4.26 -18.57
N ARG A 427 25.58 3.27 -17.96
CA ARG A 427 25.89 2.73 -16.62
C ARG A 427 26.03 3.85 -15.58
N VAL A 428 25.11 4.82 -15.68
CA VAL A 428 24.90 5.91 -14.72
C VAL A 428 24.31 5.36 -13.44
N ALA A 429 24.52 6.06 -12.33
CA ALA A 429 23.79 5.81 -11.08
C ALA A 429 23.01 7.07 -10.67
N VAL A 430 21.89 6.86 -9.98
CA VAL A 430 20.95 7.92 -9.62
C VAL A 430 20.57 7.83 -8.14
N GLY A 431 20.45 8.99 -7.49
CA GLY A 431 19.83 9.14 -6.17
C GLY A 431 18.91 10.36 -6.13
N VAL A 432 18.00 10.40 -5.16
CA VAL A 432 17.03 11.49 -4.99
C VAL A 432 17.22 12.13 -3.62
N ILE A 433 17.36 13.46 -3.60
CA ILE A 433 17.37 14.28 -2.37
C ILE A 433 16.49 15.50 -2.65
N ASP A 434 15.52 15.79 -1.78
CA ASP A 434 14.64 16.98 -1.89
C ASP A 434 13.89 17.12 -3.22
N ASP A 435 13.31 16.01 -3.71
CA ASP A 435 12.71 15.89 -5.06
C ASP A 435 13.67 16.15 -6.24
N MET A 436 14.96 16.42 -6.00
CA MET A 436 15.97 16.59 -7.03
C MET A 436 16.59 15.24 -7.40
N ILE A 437 16.71 14.97 -8.70
CA ILE A 437 17.29 13.73 -9.25
C ILE A 437 18.76 13.96 -9.56
N TYR A 438 19.67 13.24 -8.91
CA TYR A 438 21.12 13.36 -9.11
C TYR A 438 21.61 12.26 -10.05
N ALA A 439 22.12 12.63 -11.23
CA ALA A 439 22.77 11.71 -12.17
C ALA A 439 24.29 11.75 -11.96
N VAL A 440 24.89 10.61 -11.60
CA VAL A 440 26.29 10.52 -11.18
C VAL A 440 27.08 9.60 -12.11
N GLY A 441 28.22 10.09 -12.61
CA GLY A 441 29.18 9.31 -13.38
C GLY A 441 28.61 8.74 -14.69
N GLY A 442 28.91 7.47 -14.96
CA GLY A 442 28.61 6.80 -16.23
C GLY A 442 29.62 7.12 -17.34
N SER A 443 29.35 6.67 -18.56
CA SER A 443 30.22 6.91 -19.72
C SER A 443 29.47 7.43 -20.95
N THR A 444 30.19 8.19 -21.78
CA THR A 444 29.80 8.50 -23.18
C THR A 444 30.87 7.93 -24.10
N SER A 445 30.52 7.05 -25.03
CA SER A 445 31.48 6.36 -25.91
C SER A 445 32.63 5.72 -25.11
N THR A 446 33.85 6.27 -25.22
CA THR A 446 35.07 5.88 -24.51
C THR A 446 35.39 6.74 -23.28
N THR A 447 34.70 7.86 -23.08
CA THR A 447 34.92 8.79 -21.96
C THR A 447 34.23 8.29 -20.70
N HIS A 448 34.98 8.22 -19.60
CA HIS A 448 34.51 7.82 -18.28
C HIS A 448 34.28 9.08 -17.44
N HIS A 449 33.07 9.29 -16.92
CA HIS A 449 32.72 10.53 -16.25
C HIS A 449 32.96 10.49 -14.74
N LYS A 450 33.53 11.58 -14.23
CA LYS A 450 33.50 11.96 -12.82
C LYS A 450 32.51 13.09 -12.52
N THR A 451 31.95 13.72 -13.56
CA THR A 451 30.95 14.78 -13.42
C THR A 451 29.64 14.20 -12.90
N ALA A 452 28.87 15.04 -12.22
CA ALA A 452 27.51 14.75 -11.83
C ALA A 452 26.65 16.01 -12.08
N GLU A 453 25.35 15.81 -12.21
CA GLU A 453 24.37 16.86 -12.44
C GLU A 453 23.08 16.53 -11.71
N LYS A 454 22.35 17.55 -11.24
CA LYS A 454 21.05 17.41 -10.58
C LYS A 454 19.96 17.98 -11.45
N TYR A 455 18.80 17.34 -11.46
CA TYR A 455 17.62 17.76 -12.19
C TYR A 455 16.54 18.24 -11.23
N ASP A 456 16.02 19.42 -11.54
CA ASP A 456 14.84 19.99 -10.91
C ASP A 456 13.58 19.55 -11.66
N VAL A 457 12.70 18.80 -10.98
CA VAL A 457 11.47 18.25 -11.54
C VAL A 457 10.41 19.31 -11.84
N ASP A 458 10.46 20.47 -11.19
CA ASP A 458 9.52 21.57 -11.36
C ASP A 458 9.97 22.54 -12.47
N LEU A 459 11.29 22.69 -12.67
CA LEU A 459 11.88 23.52 -13.73
C LEU A 459 12.18 22.77 -15.04
N ASP A 460 12.14 21.43 -15.04
CA ASP A 460 12.57 20.56 -16.15
C ASP A 460 14.00 20.90 -16.62
N LEU A 461 14.93 21.01 -15.66
CA LEU A 461 16.26 21.55 -15.91
C LEU A 461 17.36 20.78 -15.17
N TRP A 462 18.37 20.34 -15.93
CA TRP A 462 19.62 19.83 -15.39
C TRP A 462 20.59 20.97 -15.05
N THR A 463 21.19 20.90 -13.87
CA THR A 463 22.23 21.82 -13.37
C THR A 463 23.46 21.00 -12.96
N PRO A 464 24.68 21.34 -13.42
CA PRO A 464 25.89 20.66 -12.98
C PRO A 464 26.13 20.87 -11.48
N ILE A 465 26.70 19.88 -10.82
CA ILE A 465 27.21 19.95 -9.45
C ILE A 465 28.72 19.68 -9.44
N ALA A 466 29.37 19.81 -8.29
CA ALA A 466 30.77 19.47 -8.14
C ALA A 466 31.06 18.04 -8.64
N PRO A 467 32.16 17.81 -9.38
CA PRO A 467 32.56 16.49 -9.82
C PRO A 467 33.14 15.67 -8.67
N MET A 468 33.00 14.34 -8.77
CA MET A 468 33.75 13.38 -7.95
C MET A 468 35.27 13.50 -8.20
N HIS A 469 36.06 12.95 -7.28
CA HIS A 469 37.51 12.85 -7.43
C HIS A 469 37.88 11.95 -8.60
N TYR A 470 37.23 10.77 -8.70
CA TYR A 470 37.51 9.73 -9.70
C TYR A 470 36.37 9.56 -10.71
N PRO A 471 36.67 9.17 -11.96
CA PRO A 471 35.66 8.67 -12.89
C PRO A 471 35.00 7.40 -12.35
N ARG A 472 33.69 7.23 -12.57
CA ARG A 472 32.96 6.06 -12.08
C ARG A 472 31.89 5.60 -13.07
N VAL A 473 32.08 4.43 -13.66
CA VAL A 473 31.13 3.77 -14.57
C VAL A 473 30.58 2.50 -13.93
N GLY A 474 29.26 2.33 -13.92
CA GLY A 474 28.61 1.22 -13.23
C GLY A 474 28.90 1.21 -11.73
N LEU A 475 29.05 2.39 -11.13
CA LEU A 475 28.92 2.56 -9.68
C LEU A 475 27.50 2.23 -9.23
N GLY A 476 27.32 2.08 -7.91
CA GLY A 476 26.02 2.25 -7.29
C GLY A 476 25.93 3.57 -6.55
N VAL A 477 24.70 4.04 -6.32
CA VAL A 477 24.42 5.26 -5.54
C VAL A 477 23.37 4.94 -4.48
N ALA A 478 23.57 5.44 -3.27
CA ALA A 478 22.56 5.44 -2.21
C ALA A 478 22.43 6.84 -1.60
N VAL A 479 21.28 7.10 -0.98
CA VAL A 479 21.02 8.29 -0.19
C VAL A 479 20.75 7.85 1.24
N VAL A 480 21.49 8.42 2.20
CA VAL A 480 21.31 8.22 3.64
C VAL A 480 21.53 9.57 4.32
N ASN A 481 20.64 9.94 5.25
CA ASN A 481 20.67 11.20 5.99
C ASN A 481 20.88 12.43 5.08
N ARG A 482 20.16 12.50 3.94
CA ARG A 482 20.26 13.56 2.91
C ARG A 482 21.64 13.73 2.23
N LEU A 483 22.54 12.77 2.42
CA LEU A 483 23.85 12.72 1.77
C LEU A 483 23.84 11.64 0.69
N LEU A 484 24.48 11.94 -0.45
CA LEU A 484 24.55 11.07 -1.62
C LEU A 484 25.88 10.31 -1.60
N TYR A 485 25.87 8.99 -1.74
CA TYR A 485 27.07 8.16 -1.67
C TYR A 485 27.33 7.45 -3.00
N ALA A 486 28.46 7.73 -3.63
CA ALA A 486 28.95 7.07 -4.85
C ALA A 486 29.85 5.88 -4.47
N VAL A 487 29.37 4.66 -4.70
CA VAL A 487 29.97 3.42 -4.20
C VAL A 487 30.59 2.61 -5.35
N GLY A 488 31.92 2.42 -5.31
CA GLY A 488 32.66 1.58 -6.25
C GLY A 488 32.57 2.07 -7.70
N GLY A 489 32.46 1.13 -8.64
CA GLY A 489 32.42 1.38 -10.09
C GLY A 489 33.74 1.06 -10.80
N PHE A 490 33.93 1.65 -11.98
CA PHE A 490 35.10 1.48 -12.84
C PHE A 490 35.59 2.85 -13.33
N ASP A 491 36.88 3.15 -13.18
CA ASP A 491 37.47 4.45 -13.55
C ASP A 491 37.96 4.55 -15.01
N GLY A 492 38.01 3.41 -15.72
CA GLY A 492 38.61 3.26 -17.05
C GLY A 492 39.79 2.29 -17.08
N ASP A 493 40.37 1.99 -15.91
CA ASP A 493 41.50 1.08 -15.72
C ASP A 493 41.17 -0.02 -14.69
N ARG A 494 40.70 0.36 -13.49
CA ARG A 494 40.49 -0.53 -12.34
C ARG A 494 39.06 -0.47 -11.79
N ARG A 495 38.64 -1.58 -11.18
CA ARG A 495 37.39 -1.65 -10.41
C ARG A 495 37.67 -1.00 -9.06
N LEU A 496 36.79 -0.11 -8.62
CA LEU A 496 36.99 0.71 -7.43
C LEU A 496 36.40 0.06 -6.18
N ALA A 497 37.15 0.20 -5.08
CA ALA A 497 36.65 -0.02 -3.71
C ALA A 497 36.33 1.31 -3.01
N SER A 498 36.88 2.43 -3.48
CA SER A 498 36.67 3.75 -2.87
C SER A 498 35.20 4.17 -2.93
N VAL A 499 34.80 4.94 -1.92
CA VAL A 499 33.45 5.46 -1.76
C VAL A 499 33.55 6.96 -1.48
N GLU A 500 32.73 7.76 -2.17
CA GLU A 500 32.69 9.20 -1.99
C GLU A 500 31.29 9.64 -1.55
N ARG A 501 31.23 10.58 -0.60
CA ARG A 501 30.00 11.14 -0.07
C ARG A 501 29.89 12.61 -0.47
N TYR A 502 28.80 12.96 -1.13
CA TYR A 502 28.45 14.33 -1.51
C TYR A 502 27.48 14.97 -0.52
N ASN A 503 27.76 16.22 -0.17
CA ASN A 503 26.89 17.07 0.64
C ASN A 503 26.23 18.15 -0.25
N PRO A 504 24.90 18.14 -0.44
CA PRO A 504 24.20 19.09 -1.30
C PRO A 504 24.19 20.52 -0.75
N GLU A 505 24.42 20.72 0.55
CA GLU A 505 24.45 22.05 1.18
C GLU A 505 25.79 22.78 0.94
N THR A 506 26.87 22.03 0.69
CA THR A 506 28.22 22.57 0.47
C THR A 506 28.74 22.39 -0.96
N ASP A 507 28.06 21.59 -1.79
CA ASP A 507 28.50 21.18 -3.14
C ASP A 507 29.92 20.58 -3.14
N VAL A 508 30.17 19.61 -2.24
CA VAL A 508 31.48 18.98 -2.06
C VAL A 508 31.35 17.47 -1.90
N TRP A 509 32.22 16.73 -2.60
CA TRP A 509 32.48 15.30 -2.38
C TRP A 509 33.62 15.11 -1.36
N VAL A 510 33.53 14.08 -0.53
CA VAL A 510 34.56 13.67 0.43
C VAL A 510 34.70 12.15 0.41
N GLU A 511 35.92 11.62 0.42
CA GLU A 511 36.13 10.17 0.56
C GLU A 511 35.67 9.67 1.96
N VAL A 512 35.04 8.51 1.98
CA VAL A 512 34.67 7.78 3.21
C VAL A 512 35.31 6.38 3.17
N ALA A 513 35.04 5.53 4.17
CA ALA A 513 35.63 4.19 4.20
C ALA A 513 35.36 3.42 2.91
N SER A 514 36.41 2.80 2.38
CA SER A 514 36.35 1.97 1.18
C SER A 514 35.71 0.62 1.49
N LEU A 515 35.08 0.03 0.47
CA LEU A 515 34.64 -1.36 0.48
C LEU A 515 35.81 -2.31 0.75
N ASN A 516 35.52 -3.45 1.37
CA ASN A 516 36.48 -4.52 1.59
C ASN A 516 36.89 -5.22 0.28
N ARG A 517 36.02 -5.22 -0.75
CA ARG A 517 36.32 -5.74 -2.10
C ARG A 517 35.85 -4.78 -3.19
N PRO A 518 36.70 -4.43 -4.19
CA PRO A 518 36.30 -3.57 -5.29
C PRO A 518 35.20 -4.21 -6.14
N ARG A 519 34.26 -3.41 -6.63
CA ARG A 519 33.11 -3.90 -7.42
C ARG A 519 32.58 -2.85 -8.38
N SER A 520 32.21 -3.29 -9.58
CA SER A 520 31.39 -2.51 -10.53
C SER A 520 30.15 -3.29 -10.95
N GLY A 521 29.08 -2.59 -11.31
CA GLY A 521 27.77 -3.18 -11.59
C GLY A 521 27.14 -3.86 -10.38
N ALA A 522 27.37 -3.36 -9.17
CA ALA A 522 26.73 -3.83 -7.95
C ALA A 522 25.37 -3.14 -7.76
N GLY A 523 24.42 -3.81 -7.13
CA GLY A 523 23.21 -3.17 -6.60
C GLY A 523 23.57 -2.42 -5.33
N VAL A 524 23.24 -1.14 -5.22
CA VAL A 524 23.50 -0.33 -4.03
C VAL A 524 22.21 0.36 -3.60
N VAL A 525 21.86 0.23 -2.32
CA VAL A 525 20.62 0.79 -1.75
C VAL A 525 20.85 1.32 -0.34
N GLY A 526 20.12 2.36 0.05
CA GLY A 526 19.99 2.80 1.43
C GLY A 526 18.81 2.11 2.12
N LEU A 527 18.99 1.64 3.36
CA LEU A 527 17.92 1.06 4.18
C LEU A 527 18.12 1.44 5.65
N GLY A 528 17.21 2.26 6.17
CA GLY A 528 17.44 2.99 7.42
C GLY A 528 18.64 3.95 7.26
N HIS A 529 19.57 3.91 8.20
CA HIS A 529 20.83 4.66 8.14
C HIS A 529 22.01 3.86 7.56
N HIS A 530 21.75 2.70 6.94
CA HIS A 530 22.79 1.86 6.37
C HIS A 530 22.77 1.88 4.85
N ILE A 531 23.93 1.71 4.23
CA ILE A 531 24.06 1.48 2.79
C ILE A 531 24.48 0.05 2.55
N TYR A 532 23.84 -0.65 1.63
CA TYR A 532 24.18 -2.02 1.27
C TYR A 532 24.75 -2.07 -0.14
N ALA A 533 25.91 -2.70 -0.30
CA ALA A 533 26.55 -2.97 -1.58
C ALA A 533 26.47 -4.48 -1.88
N VAL A 534 25.68 -4.82 -2.89
CA VAL A 534 25.21 -6.18 -3.18
C VAL A 534 25.74 -6.64 -4.53
N GLY A 535 26.50 -7.74 -4.55
CA GLY A 535 27.03 -8.31 -5.79
C GLY A 535 27.97 -7.38 -6.58
N GLY A 536 27.95 -7.49 -7.90
CA GLY A 536 28.84 -6.79 -8.82
C GLY A 536 29.95 -7.66 -9.39
N TYR A 537 30.97 -7.03 -9.98
CA TYR A 537 32.11 -7.69 -10.62
C TYR A 537 33.42 -7.03 -10.18
N ASP A 538 34.39 -7.84 -9.73
CA ASP A 538 35.64 -7.40 -9.10
C ASP A 538 36.88 -7.46 -10.01
N SER A 539 36.68 -7.71 -11.31
CA SER A 539 37.70 -8.04 -12.35
C SER A 539 37.99 -9.54 -12.54
N TYR A 540 37.58 -10.41 -11.60
CA TYR A 540 37.82 -11.86 -11.69
C TYR A 540 36.52 -12.68 -11.72
N SER A 541 35.51 -12.25 -10.97
CA SER A 541 34.30 -13.03 -10.71
C SER A 541 33.09 -12.15 -10.43
N GLN A 542 31.91 -12.68 -10.76
CA GLN A 542 30.65 -12.13 -10.30
C GLN A 542 30.49 -12.41 -8.81
N LEU A 543 30.09 -11.39 -8.06
CA LEU A 543 30.04 -11.43 -6.61
C LEU A 543 28.65 -11.85 -6.12
N ARG A 544 28.63 -12.66 -5.06
CA ARG A 544 27.46 -12.84 -4.18
C ARG A 544 27.60 -12.15 -2.82
N SER A 545 28.78 -11.57 -2.53
CA SER A 545 29.07 -10.92 -1.26
C SER A 545 28.31 -9.61 -1.10
N VAL A 546 27.76 -9.43 0.10
CA VAL A 546 27.05 -8.23 0.54
C VAL A 546 27.88 -7.54 1.59
N GLU A 547 28.06 -6.23 1.43
CA GLU A 547 28.68 -5.38 2.44
C GLU A 547 27.68 -4.32 2.90
N ARG A 548 27.68 -4.00 4.20
CA ARG A 548 26.85 -2.96 4.83
C ARG A 548 27.75 -1.88 5.39
N TYR A 549 27.50 -0.64 5.01
CA TYR A 549 28.13 0.55 5.57
C TYR A 549 27.28 1.11 6.71
N ASP A 550 27.95 1.41 7.83
CA ASP A 550 27.41 2.23 8.91
C ASP A 550 27.89 3.69 8.72
N SER A 551 26.96 4.63 8.58
CA SER A 551 27.28 6.04 8.36
C SER A 551 27.77 6.80 9.59
N GLU A 552 27.47 6.32 10.79
CA GLU A 552 27.93 6.89 12.06
C GLU A 552 29.36 6.40 12.37
N CYS A 553 29.60 5.09 12.19
CA CYS A 553 30.89 4.47 12.48
C CYS A 553 31.91 4.57 11.33
N ASN A 554 31.47 4.89 10.10
CA ASN A 554 32.31 4.97 8.89
C ASN A 554 33.09 3.66 8.65
N VAL A 555 32.37 2.52 8.64
CA VAL A 555 32.95 1.18 8.42
C VAL A 555 32.06 0.33 7.51
N TRP A 556 32.66 -0.62 6.78
CA TRP A 556 31.96 -1.62 5.98
C TRP A 556 32.09 -3.02 6.59
N GLU A 557 30.96 -3.68 6.83
CA GLU A 557 30.88 -5.03 7.40
C GLU A 557 30.30 -6.02 6.38
N TYR A 558 30.73 -7.28 6.45
CA TYR A 558 30.14 -8.34 5.61
C TYR A 558 28.81 -8.83 6.19
N MET A 559 27.79 -8.90 5.34
CA MET A 559 26.49 -9.51 5.65
C MET A 559 26.37 -10.89 4.99
N ALA A 560 25.24 -11.57 5.22
CA ALA A 560 24.94 -12.81 4.51
C ALA A 560 24.98 -12.62 2.99
N HIS A 561 25.57 -13.59 2.30
CA HIS A 561 25.71 -13.56 0.85
C HIS A 561 24.41 -13.96 0.15
N MET A 562 24.19 -13.41 -1.04
CA MET A 562 23.14 -13.86 -1.95
C MET A 562 23.33 -15.34 -2.30
N ILE A 563 22.25 -16.00 -2.69
CA ILE A 563 22.26 -17.38 -3.19
C ILE A 563 23.08 -17.42 -4.48
N HIS A 564 22.75 -16.57 -5.45
CA HIS A 564 23.43 -16.50 -6.75
C HIS A 564 24.42 -15.34 -6.84
N PRO A 565 25.63 -15.54 -7.42
CA PRO A 565 26.48 -14.43 -7.83
C PRO A 565 25.82 -13.64 -8.96
N ARG A 566 25.87 -12.31 -8.90
CA ARG A 566 25.26 -11.47 -9.94
C ARG A 566 25.97 -10.14 -10.09
N SER A 567 26.12 -9.70 -11.34
CA SER A 567 26.66 -8.40 -11.74
C SER A 567 25.70 -7.73 -12.73
N ALA A 568 25.72 -6.39 -12.78
CA ALA A 568 24.69 -5.60 -13.49
C ALA A 568 23.26 -6.03 -13.11
N LEU A 569 23.07 -6.42 -11.85
CA LEU A 569 21.77 -6.58 -11.22
C LEU A 569 21.12 -5.22 -10.99
N SER A 570 19.82 -5.25 -10.70
CA SER A 570 19.10 -4.11 -10.13
C SER A 570 18.74 -4.44 -8.68
N ALA A 571 18.69 -3.42 -7.81
CA ALA A 571 18.31 -3.58 -6.41
C ALA A 571 17.35 -2.47 -5.98
N SER A 572 16.43 -2.79 -5.08
CA SER A 572 15.49 -1.82 -4.52
C SER A 572 15.05 -2.22 -3.11
N VAL A 573 14.39 -1.30 -2.41
CA VAL A 573 13.91 -1.50 -1.04
C VAL A 573 12.39 -1.49 -1.04
N LEU A 574 11.81 -2.55 -0.48
CA LEU A 574 10.37 -2.76 -0.39
C LEU A 574 10.04 -3.43 0.95
N ASN A 575 9.10 -2.86 1.70
CA ASN A 575 8.63 -3.37 3.00
C ASN A 575 9.78 -3.63 4.00
N GLY A 576 10.76 -2.72 4.06
CA GLY A 576 11.93 -2.81 4.94
C GLY A 576 12.93 -3.90 4.56
N LYS A 577 12.83 -4.49 3.36
CA LYS A 577 13.72 -5.55 2.86
C LYS A 577 14.39 -5.13 1.56
N ILE A 578 15.57 -5.68 1.30
CA ILE A 578 16.29 -5.44 0.03
C ILE A 578 15.93 -6.53 -0.94
N TRP A 579 15.50 -6.14 -2.14
CA TRP A 579 15.18 -7.05 -3.23
C TRP A 579 16.22 -6.87 -4.34
N VAL A 580 16.71 -7.97 -4.91
CA VAL A 580 17.60 -7.96 -6.08
C VAL A 580 16.98 -8.67 -7.26
N PHE A 581 17.18 -8.13 -8.46
CA PHE A 581 16.50 -8.54 -9.68
C PHE A 581 17.53 -8.83 -10.77
N GLY A 582 17.46 -10.05 -11.32
CA GLY A 582 18.26 -10.50 -12.45
C GLY A 582 19.76 -10.16 -12.38
N GLY A 583 20.33 -9.72 -13.50
CA GLY A 583 21.77 -9.53 -13.67
C GLY A 583 22.40 -10.67 -14.47
N TYR A 584 23.73 -10.73 -14.41
CA TYR A 584 24.56 -11.72 -15.09
C TYR A 584 25.49 -12.41 -14.08
N ASP A 585 25.49 -13.73 -14.04
CA ASP A 585 26.22 -14.56 -13.06
C ASP A 585 27.64 -14.96 -13.52
N GLY A 586 27.95 -14.75 -14.80
CA GLY A 586 29.18 -15.21 -15.47
C GLY A 586 28.92 -16.16 -16.64
N ASN A 587 27.72 -16.74 -16.72
CA ASN A 587 27.29 -17.67 -17.77
C ASN A 587 26.00 -17.21 -18.45
N GLU A 588 24.98 -16.85 -17.68
CA GLU A 588 23.62 -16.57 -18.13
C GLU A 588 23.01 -15.28 -17.54
N PHE A 589 21.91 -14.83 -18.15
CA PHE A 589 21.12 -13.70 -17.66
C PHE A 589 20.06 -14.22 -16.69
N LEU A 590 20.17 -13.85 -15.41
CA LEU A 590 19.28 -14.32 -14.37
C LEU A 590 17.89 -13.68 -14.48
N SER A 591 16.85 -14.48 -14.21
CA SER A 591 15.49 -14.00 -13.92
C SER A 591 15.17 -14.00 -12.41
N SER A 592 15.98 -14.67 -11.58
CA SER A 592 15.71 -14.87 -10.15
C SER A 592 15.66 -13.56 -9.36
N VAL A 593 14.70 -13.51 -8.43
CA VAL A 593 14.50 -12.42 -7.48
C VAL A 593 14.71 -12.93 -6.06
N GLU A 594 15.75 -12.41 -5.42
CA GLU A 594 16.12 -12.76 -4.04
C GLU A 594 15.81 -11.58 -3.10
N ILE A 595 15.37 -11.89 -1.89
CA ILE A 595 15.05 -10.91 -0.85
C ILE A 595 15.95 -11.13 0.36
N TYR A 596 16.60 -10.07 0.81
CA TYR A 596 17.35 -10.01 2.06
C TYR A 596 16.48 -9.49 3.20
N ASP A 597 16.42 -10.25 4.29
CA ASP A 597 15.81 -9.82 5.54
C ASP A 597 16.89 -9.29 6.51
N PRO A 598 17.00 -7.96 6.73
CA PRO A 598 18.03 -7.39 7.59
C PRO A 598 17.85 -7.77 9.06
N SER A 599 16.63 -8.11 9.51
CA SER A 599 16.36 -8.49 10.90
C SER A 599 16.90 -9.88 11.24
N ARG A 600 17.08 -10.73 10.23
CA ARG A 600 17.52 -12.13 10.36
C ARG A 600 18.87 -12.40 9.69
N ASN A 601 19.39 -11.45 8.92
CA ASN A 601 20.60 -11.58 8.10
C ASN A 601 20.56 -12.84 7.21
N ILE A 602 19.48 -13.00 6.43
CA ILE A 602 19.29 -14.13 5.50
C ILE A 602 18.74 -13.66 4.15
N TRP A 603 19.08 -14.42 3.10
CA TRP A 603 18.48 -14.30 1.77
C TRP A 603 17.46 -15.41 1.54
N VAL A 604 16.38 -15.09 0.81
CA VAL A 604 15.34 -16.03 0.40
C VAL A 604 14.97 -15.73 -1.06
N GLU A 605 15.07 -16.73 -1.93
CA GLU A 605 14.48 -16.64 -3.28
C GLU A 605 12.96 -16.69 -3.19
N ARG A 606 12.27 -15.80 -3.92
CA ARG A 606 10.80 -15.64 -3.77
C ARG A 606 10.01 -15.68 -5.06
N THR A 607 10.58 -15.19 -6.15
CA THR A 607 9.89 -15.09 -7.43
C THR A 607 10.91 -14.96 -8.56
N PHE A 608 10.42 -14.93 -9.79
CA PHE A 608 11.21 -14.74 -11.00
C PHE A 608 10.62 -13.56 -11.78
N MET A 609 11.47 -12.79 -12.45
CA MET A 609 11.04 -11.89 -13.53
C MET A 609 10.51 -12.73 -14.71
N PRO A 610 9.68 -12.16 -15.59
CA PRO A 610 9.13 -12.88 -16.75
C PRO A 610 10.19 -13.52 -17.67
N PHE A 611 11.40 -12.97 -17.72
CA PHE A 611 12.56 -13.52 -18.41
C PHE A 611 13.86 -12.98 -17.81
N GLY A 612 15.00 -13.60 -18.15
CA GLY A 612 16.32 -13.21 -17.65
C GLY A 612 16.89 -11.98 -18.35
N LYS A 613 17.37 -11.00 -17.57
CA LYS A 613 17.95 -9.74 -18.11
C LYS A 613 18.93 -9.08 -17.13
N SER A 614 19.95 -8.41 -17.66
CA SER A 614 20.90 -7.60 -16.88
C SER A 614 20.86 -6.12 -17.30
N GLY A 615 21.43 -5.23 -16.49
CA GLY A 615 21.53 -3.80 -16.78
C GLY A 615 20.18 -3.12 -17.01
N HIS A 616 19.11 -3.67 -16.44
CA HIS A 616 17.82 -3.02 -16.36
C HIS A 616 17.80 -2.07 -15.17
N ALA A 617 16.86 -1.14 -15.12
CA ALA A 617 16.65 -0.32 -13.94
C ALA A 617 15.44 -0.83 -13.15
N VAL A 618 15.52 -0.69 -11.83
CA VAL A 618 14.41 -1.04 -10.92
C VAL A 618 14.17 0.08 -9.94
N VAL A 619 12.90 0.39 -9.67
CA VAL A 619 12.51 1.32 -8.60
C VAL A 619 11.17 0.93 -7.99
N THR A 620 11.04 1.11 -6.67
CA THR A 620 9.74 1.06 -5.98
C THR A 620 8.99 2.38 -6.16
N SER A 621 7.73 2.28 -6.57
CA SER A 621 6.84 3.45 -6.65
C SER A 621 5.38 3.04 -6.42
N ARG A 622 4.46 3.99 -6.60
CA ARG A 622 3.02 3.77 -6.41
C ARG A 622 2.45 2.84 -7.46
N GLU A 623 1.32 2.22 -7.15
CA GLU A 623 0.52 1.51 -8.13
C GLU A 623 0.02 2.45 -9.24
N PRO A 624 -0.07 2.00 -10.50
CA PRO A 624 -0.79 2.75 -11.52
C PRO A 624 -2.23 2.96 -11.08
N MET A 625 -2.81 4.12 -11.37
CA MET A 625 -4.27 4.29 -11.30
C MET A 625 -4.87 3.55 -12.50
N LEU A 626 -4.92 2.22 -12.42
CA LEU A 626 -5.72 1.42 -13.34
C LEU A 626 -7.17 1.87 -13.18
N SER A 627 -7.70 2.54 -14.20
CA SER A 627 -9.11 2.90 -14.27
C SER A 627 -9.94 1.62 -14.16
N VAL A 628 -10.76 1.55 -13.10
CA VAL A 628 -11.76 0.50 -12.87
C VAL A 628 -12.86 0.59 -13.93
#